data_AF-A0A7C6C9B5-F1
#
_entry.id   AF-A0A7C6C9B5-F1
#
_cell.length_a   1.000
_cell.length_b   1.000
_cell.length_c   1.000
_cell.angle_alpha   90.00
_cell.angle_beta   90.00
_cell.angle_gamma   90.00
#
_symmetry.space_group_name_H-M   'P 1'
#
loop_
_entity.id
_entity.type
_entity.pdbx_description
1 polymer ?
#
loop_
_entity_poly.entity_id
_entity_poly.type
_entity_poly.pdbx_seq_one_letter_code
_entity_poly.pdbx_strand_id
1 'polypeptide(L)'
;MGCYFVKKILLFILLLSIFIPPIKAEEIKLAPNAKSALLMEASTGEIMYSRDMHVKYAPASMTKMMSMLLFLEAIEKGNMKWDEQIKVSANASSMGGSQILLETGEIMSVEDLFKGVTIGSGNDATVALAERVGGTEQHFVKMMNERAKELGCKNTNFKNSHGLDEANHYSTAYDMALIARELVKHEKVFEYSSIYETYLRANTKRKFWLVNTNKVVCSYYNKNLSSCLMERV
;
A
#
# COMPACT_ATOMS: atom_id res chain seq x y z
N MET A 1 -19.51 47.69 50.09
CA MET A 1 -18.08 47.43 49.76
C MET A 1 -17.88 46.29 48.73
N GLY A 2 -18.62 45.17 48.80
CA GLY A 2 -18.35 43.97 47.98
C GLY A 2 -18.51 44.12 46.46
N CYS A 3 -19.53 44.85 45.97
CA CYS A 3 -19.81 44.93 44.52
C CYS A 3 -18.72 45.70 43.73
N TYR A 4 -18.08 46.70 44.35
CA TYR A 4 -16.98 47.47 43.75
C TYR A 4 -15.68 46.66 43.63
N PHE A 5 -15.44 45.77 44.59
CA PHE A 5 -14.28 44.89 44.61
C PHE A 5 -14.37 43.82 43.52
N VAL A 6 -15.56 43.23 43.34
CA VAL A 6 -15.84 42.26 42.27
C VAL A 6 -15.67 42.87 40.88
N LYS A 7 -16.12 44.13 40.67
CA LYS A 7 -15.91 44.84 39.39
C LYS A 7 -14.43 45.09 39.08
N LYS A 8 -13.61 45.43 40.07
CA LYS A 8 -12.15 45.62 39.87
C LYS A 8 -11.44 44.31 39.53
N ILE A 9 -11.84 43.20 40.16
CA ILE A 9 -11.31 41.87 39.84
C ILE A 9 -11.69 41.47 38.42
N LEU A 10 -12.95 41.67 38.02
CA LEU A 10 -13.41 41.37 36.66
C LEU A 10 -12.68 42.24 35.60
N LEU A 11 -12.48 43.53 35.88
CA LEU A 11 -11.74 44.41 34.98
C LEU A 11 -10.26 44.03 34.86
N PHE A 12 -9.65 43.59 35.97
CA PHE A 12 -8.27 43.11 36.00
C PHE A 12 -8.09 41.79 35.25
N ILE A 13 -9.03 40.84 35.38
CA ILE A 13 -9.05 39.59 34.60
C ILE A 13 -9.25 39.88 33.11
N LEU A 14 -10.13 40.83 32.77
CA LEU A 14 -10.34 41.26 31.38
C LEU A 14 -9.07 41.91 30.80
N LEU A 15 -8.38 42.76 31.57
CA LEU A 15 -7.10 43.36 31.15
C LEU A 15 -5.99 42.31 31.00
N LEU A 16 -5.93 41.30 31.88
CA LEU A 16 -4.99 40.18 31.78
C LEU A 16 -5.23 39.30 30.54
N SER A 17 -6.49 39.15 30.11
CA SER A 17 -6.82 38.33 28.92
C SER A 17 -6.28 38.91 27.61
N ILE A 18 -5.95 40.20 27.57
CA ILE A 18 -5.37 40.89 26.39
C ILE A 18 -3.86 40.59 26.25
N PHE A 19 -3.20 40.16 27.32
CA PHE A 19 -1.76 39.87 27.33
C PHE A 19 -1.40 38.40 27.10
N ILE A 20 -2.36 37.54 26.75
CA ILE A 20 -2.07 36.16 26.37
C ILE A 20 -1.55 36.18 24.92
N PRO A 21 -0.26 35.92 24.68
CA PRO A 21 0.23 35.81 23.31
C PRO A 21 -0.51 34.67 22.60
N PRO A 22 -0.86 34.82 21.31
CA PRO A 22 -1.42 33.70 20.57
C PRO A 22 -0.41 32.57 20.55
N ILE A 23 -0.73 31.46 21.22
CA ILE A 23 0.01 30.21 21.10
C ILE A 23 -0.24 29.73 19.67
N LYS A 24 0.70 30.01 18.77
CA LYS A 24 0.73 29.34 17.48
C LYS A 24 1.15 27.91 17.76
N ALA A 25 0.21 26.98 17.70
CA ALA A 25 0.54 25.57 17.58
C ALA A 25 1.44 25.43 16.35
N GLU A 26 2.63 24.89 16.54
CA GLU A 26 3.50 24.55 15.42
C GLU A 26 2.82 23.41 14.66
N GLU A 27 2.38 23.70 13.44
CA GLU A 27 1.74 22.72 12.58
C GLU A 27 2.78 21.64 12.24
N ILE A 28 2.60 20.44 12.79
CA ILE A 28 3.51 19.32 12.55
C ILE A 28 3.42 18.95 11.06
N LYS A 29 4.44 19.34 10.29
CA LYS A 29 4.59 18.93 8.90
C LYS A 29 5.21 17.54 8.85
N LEU A 30 4.40 16.50 9.03
CA LEU A 30 4.85 15.09 9.00
C LEU A 30 5.44 14.68 7.64
N ALA A 31 4.94 15.25 6.53
CA ALA A 31 5.35 14.90 5.17
C ALA A 31 5.55 16.16 4.30
N PRO A 32 6.56 16.99 4.57
CA PRO A 32 6.73 18.30 3.91
C PRO A 32 7.04 18.17 2.42
N ASN A 33 7.70 17.07 2.02
CA ASN A 33 8.11 16.80 0.64
C ASN A 33 7.08 15.99 -0.17
N ALA A 34 5.97 15.57 0.44
CA ALA A 34 4.92 14.81 -0.24
C ALA A 34 3.92 15.74 -0.93
N LYS A 35 3.46 15.36 -2.13
CA LYS A 35 2.38 16.08 -2.82
C LYS A 35 1.02 15.87 -2.14
N SER A 36 0.78 14.67 -1.63
CA SER A 36 -0.37 14.32 -0.79
C SER A 36 0.06 13.32 0.28
N ALA A 37 -0.65 13.31 1.40
CA ALA A 37 -0.38 12.42 2.52
C ALA A 37 -1.64 12.20 3.36
N LEU A 38 -1.73 11.03 3.99
CA LEU A 38 -2.75 10.72 4.98
C LEU A 38 -2.17 9.79 6.04
N LEU A 39 -2.47 10.06 7.31
CA LEU A 39 -2.26 9.16 8.44
C LEU A 39 -3.62 8.78 9.03
N MET A 40 -3.91 7.49 9.07
CA MET A 40 -5.17 6.93 9.55
C MET A 40 -4.88 5.94 10.68
N GLU A 41 -5.67 5.99 11.74
CA GLU A 41 -5.75 4.86 12.66
C GLU A 41 -6.60 3.76 12.00
N ALA A 42 -6.05 2.53 11.93
CA ALA A 42 -6.63 1.46 11.14
C ALA A 42 -7.93 0.86 11.71
N SER A 43 -8.09 0.75 13.04
CA SER A 43 -9.27 0.13 13.65
C SER A 43 -10.51 1.03 13.54
N THR A 44 -10.38 2.30 13.89
CA THR A 44 -11.41 3.34 13.93
C THR A 44 -11.63 4.03 12.58
N GLY A 45 -10.57 4.16 11.77
CA GLY A 45 -10.58 5.00 10.57
C GLY A 45 -10.40 6.49 10.86
N GLU A 46 -10.03 6.87 12.09
CA GLU A 46 -9.75 8.26 12.46
C GLU A 46 -8.55 8.80 11.66
N ILE A 47 -8.74 9.94 11.01
CA ILE A 47 -7.68 10.62 10.26
C ILE A 47 -6.92 11.52 11.23
N MET A 48 -5.68 11.14 11.54
CA MET A 48 -4.82 11.89 12.45
C MET A 48 -4.06 13.02 11.75
N TYR A 49 -3.82 12.89 10.45
CA TYR A 49 -3.17 13.89 9.62
C TYR A 49 -3.57 13.73 8.16
N SER A 50 -3.71 14.83 7.43
CA SER A 50 -3.98 14.82 5.99
C SER A 50 -3.37 16.02 5.29
N ARG A 51 -2.94 15.82 4.04
CA ARG A 51 -2.53 16.85 3.10
C ARG A 51 -2.99 16.47 1.70
N ASP A 52 -3.79 17.31 1.06
CA ASP A 52 -4.27 17.12 -0.33
C ASP A 52 -4.82 15.70 -0.59
N MET A 53 -5.49 15.12 0.40
CA MET A 53 -5.74 13.66 0.45
C MET A 53 -6.68 13.13 -0.64
N HIS A 54 -7.45 14.02 -1.28
CA HIS A 54 -8.39 13.69 -2.36
C HIS A 54 -7.86 14.08 -3.76
N VAL A 55 -6.63 14.61 -3.86
CA VAL A 55 -6.03 14.92 -5.15
C VAL A 55 -5.64 13.62 -5.86
N LYS A 56 -6.00 13.53 -7.14
CA LYS A 56 -5.77 12.35 -7.97
C LYS A 56 -4.33 12.31 -8.47
N TYR A 57 -3.69 11.17 -8.29
CA TYR A 57 -2.36 10.86 -8.83
C TYR A 57 -2.36 9.46 -9.44
N ALA A 58 -1.38 9.17 -10.30
CA ALA A 58 -1.10 7.81 -10.70
C ALA A 58 -0.63 7.01 -9.46
N PRO A 59 -1.29 5.89 -9.09
CA PRO A 59 -0.90 5.10 -7.92
C PRO A 59 0.40 4.33 -8.11
N ALA A 60 0.85 4.13 -9.37
CA ALA A 60 1.99 3.29 -9.70
C ALA A 60 1.87 1.91 -9.02
N SER A 61 2.97 1.33 -8.54
CA SER A 61 2.95 0.01 -7.87
C SER A 61 2.07 -0.09 -6.62
N MET A 62 1.59 1.02 -6.04
CA MET A 62 0.61 0.97 -4.94
C MET A 62 -0.72 0.33 -5.37
N THR A 63 -1.00 0.27 -6.69
CA THR A 63 -2.10 -0.51 -7.28
C THR A 63 -2.13 -1.94 -6.79
N LYS A 64 -0.95 -2.55 -6.57
CA LYS A 64 -0.84 -3.93 -6.12
C LYS A 64 -1.43 -4.17 -4.72
N MET A 65 -1.70 -3.13 -3.92
CA MET A 65 -2.43 -3.30 -2.66
C MET A 65 -3.86 -3.80 -2.89
N MET A 66 -4.56 -3.29 -3.92
CA MET A 66 -5.87 -3.82 -4.31
C MET A 66 -5.75 -5.23 -4.89
N SER A 67 -4.70 -5.49 -5.68
CA SER A 67 -4.48 -6.82 -6.25
C SER A 67 -4.22 -7.86 -5.16
N MET A 68 -3.35 -7.55 -4.19
CA MET A 68 -3.09 -8.41 -3.02
C MET A 68 -4.35 -8.63 -2.19
N LEU A 69 -5.18 -7.61 -1.99
CA LEU A 69 -6.46 -7.75 -1.30
C LEU A 69 -7.34 -8.80 -1.98
N LEU A 70 -7.54 -8.70 -3.30
CA LEU A 70 -8.35 -9.68 -4.04
C LEU A 70 -7.73 -11.07 -4.08
N PHE A 71 -6.40 -11.19 -4.12
CA PHE A 71 -5.71 -12.48 -4.05
C PHE A 71 -5.96 -13.16 -2.70
N LEU A 72 -5.81 -12.42 -1.60
CA LEU A 72 -6.03 -12.92 -0.25
C LEU A 72 -7.49 -13.31 -0.03
N GLU A 73 -8.44 -12.46 -0.46
CA GLU A 73 -9.86 -12.81 -0.40
C GLU A 73 -10.19 -14.07 -1.21
N ALA A 74 -9.60 -14.25 -2.39
CA ALA A 74 -9.80 -15.47 -3.19
C ALA A 74 -9.27 -16.72 -2.46
N ILE A 75 -8.14 -16.59 -1.77
CA ILE A 75 -7.54 -17.68 -0.99
C ILE A 75 -8.41 -18.02 0.23
N GLU A 76 -8.82 -17.02 1.00
CA GLU A 76 -9.62 -17.19 2.21
C GLU A 76 -11.01 -17.75 1.93
N LYS A 77 -11.59 -17.40 0.77
CA LYS A 77 -12.87 -17.95 0.28
C LYS A 77 -12.71 -19.37 -0.31
N GLY A 78 -11.49 -19.90 -0.40
CA GLY A 78 -11.20 -21.24 -0.93
C GLY A 78 -11.20 -21.34 -2.47
N ASN A 79 -11.23 -20.22 -3.19
CA ASN A 79 -11.23 -20.17 -4.65
C ASN A 79 -9.83 -20.32 -5.27
N MET A 80 -8.79 -20.18 -4.46
CA MET A 80 -7.38 -20.34 -4.81
C MET A 80 -6.63 -20.92 -3.60
N LYS A 81 -5.63 -21.78 -3.81
CA LYS A 81 -4.82 -22.32 -2.70
C LYS A 81 -3.37 -21.88 -2.81
N TRP A 82 -2.67 -21.75 -1.67
CA TRP A 82 -1.25 -21.34 -1.63
C TRP A 82 -0.33 -22.27 -2.43
N ASP A 83 -0.58 -23.57 -2.41
CA ASP A 83 0.20 -24.61 -3.09
C ASP A 83 -0.24 -24.86 -4.54
N GLU A 84 -1.31 -24.20 -4.98
CA GLU A 84 -1.83 -24.30 -6.34
C GLU A 84 -0.78 -23.84 -7.34
N GLN A 85 -0.61 -24.64 -8.39
CA GLN A 85 0.37 -24.41 -9.45
C GLN A 85 -0.27 -23.62 -10.59
N ILE A 86 0.24 -22.42 -10.85
CA ILE A 86 -0.22 -21.56 -11.94
C ILE A 86 0.75 -21.68 -13.10
N LYS A 87 0.22 -21.97 -14.29
CA LYS A 87 0.97 -21.90 -15.54
C LYS A 87 0.98 -20.45 -16.05
N VAL A 88 2.17 -19.89 -16.22
CA VAL A 88 2.39 -18.51 -16.65
C VAL A 88 1.97 -18.32 -18.11
N SER A 89 1.18 -17.29 -18.37
CA SER A 89 0.74 -16.91 -19.72
C SER A 89 1.81 -16.09 -20.46
N ALA A 90 1.68 -15.99 -21.78
CA ALA A 90 2.54 -15.11 -22.58
C ALA A 90 2.42 -13.64 -22.15
N ASN A 91 1.20 -13.22 -21.76
CA ASN A 91 0.92 -11.87 -21.27
C ASN A 91 1.65 -11.59 -19.95
N ALA A 92 1.54 -12.48 -18.97
CA ALA A 92 2.25 -12.32 -17.69
C ALA A 92 3.78 -12.23 -17.90
N SER A 93 4.36 -13.09 -18.74
CA SER A 93 5.80 -13.07 -19.02
C SER A 93 6.27 -11.87 -19.86
N SER A 94 5.38 -11.21 -20.61
CA SER A 94 5.74 -10.06 -21.46
C SER A 94 5.73 -8.73 -20.71
N MET A 95 5.38 -8.73 -19.42
CA MET A 95 5.40 -7.53 -18.60
C MET A 95 6.79 -6.89 -18.57
N GLY A 96 6.84 -5.60 -18.27
CA GLY A 96 8.08 -4.86 -18.05
C GLY A 96 8.19 -4.33 -16.62
N GLY A 97 9.20 -3.53 -16.33
CA GLY A 97 9.40 -2.91 -15.01
C GLY A 97 9.97 -3.88 -13.97
N SER A 98 9.46 -3.82 -12.73
CA SER A 98 9.87 -4.78 -11.69
C SER A 98 9.25 -6.14 -11.97
N GLN A 99 10.08 -7.19 -12.01
CA GLN A 99 9.69 -8.53 -12.44
C GLN A 99 10.45 -9.60 -11.67
N ILE A 100 9.90 -10.80 -11.63
CA ILE A 100 10.61 -12.02 -11.19
C ILE A 100 11.10 -12.88 -12.36
N LEU A 101 11.03 -12.32 -13.57
CA LEU A 101 11.47 -12.89 -14.85
C LEU A 101 10.77 -14.23 -15.15
N LEU A 102 9.45 -14.27 -15.01
CA LEU A 102 8.66 -15.45 -15.41
C LEU A 102 8.78 -15.73 -16.92
N GLU A 103 8.90 -17.00 -17.29
CA GLU A 103 8.85 -17.43 -18.69
C GLU A 103 7.45 -17.95 -19.07
N THR A 104 7.05 -17.77 -20.33
CA THR A 104 5.78 -18.34 -20.82
C THR A 104 5.75 -19.86 -20.62
N GLY A 105 4.70 -20.36 -19.99
CA GLY A 105 4.52 -21.79 -19.71
C GLY A 105 5.26 -22.30 -18.48
N GLU A 106 6.04 -21.46 -17.81
CA GLU A 106 6.59 -21.75 -16.48
C GLU A 106 5.46 -22.06 -15.51
N ILE A 107 5.71 -22.95 -14.55
CA ILE A 107 4.74 -23.33 -13.51
C ILE A 107 5.29 -22.89 -12.17
N MET A 108 4.52 -22.09 -11.43
CA MET A 108 4.90 -21.57 -10.12
C MET A 108 3.73 -21.62 -9.15
N SER A 109 4.01 -21.85 -7.86
CA SER A 109 2.97 -21.84 -6.83
C SER A 109 2.40 -20.44 -6.62
N VAL A 110 1.14 -20.37 -6.18
CA VAL A 110 0.51 -19.11 -5.74
C VAL A 110 1.35 -18.43 -4.67
N GLU A 111 1.92 -19.19 -3.73
CA GLU A 111 2.81 -18.67 -2.70
C GLU A 111 4.04 -17.95 -3.27
N ASP A 112 4.74 -18.55 -4.23
CA ASP A 112 5.95 -17.96 -4.80
C ASP A 112 5.64 -16.76 -5.69
N LEU A 113 4.52 -16.80 -6.42
CA LEU A 113 4.02 -15.63 -7.16
C LEU A 113 3.67 -14.49 -6.20
N PHE A 114 2.99 -14.79 -5.09
CA PHE A 114 2.62 -13.79 -4.09
C PHE A 114 3.87 -13.19 -3.42
N LYS A 115 4.90 -13.99 -3.11
CA LYS A 115 6.23 -13.47 -2.68
C LYS A 115 6.82 -12.51 -3.72
N GLY A 116 6.74 -12.87 -5.01
CA GLY A 116 7.18 -12.01 -6.11
C GLY A 116 6.45 -10.67 -6.15
N VAL A 117 5.14 -10.67 -5.91
CA VAL A 117 4.30 -9.47 -5.82
C VAL A 117 4.66 -8.63 -4.59
N THR A 118 4.65 -9.22 -3.40
CA THR A 118 4.78 -8.48 -2.14
C THR A 118 6.19 -7.97 -1.86
N ILE A 119 7.21 -8.77 -2.20
CA ILE A 119 8.61 -8.46 -1.87
C ILE A 119 9.27 -7.72 -3.06
N GLY A 120 9.16 -8.30 -4.25
CA GLY A 120 9.80 -7.80 -5.47
C GLY A 120 8.98 -6.77 -6.25
N SER A 121 7.70 -6.55 -5.90
CA SER A 121 6.75 -5.76 -6.70
C SER A 121 6.63 -6.27 -8.15
N GLY A 122 6.79 -7.58 -8.36
CA GLY A 122 6.82 -8.23 -9.67
C GLY A 122 5.51 -8.04 -10.45
N ASN A 123 5.58 -7.35 -11.57
CA ASN A 123 4.44 -7.10 -12.47
C ASN A 123 3.96 -8.38 -13.15
N ASP A 124 4.91 -9.20 -13.61
CA ASP A 124 4.66 -10.52 -14.21
C ASP A 124 3.92 -11.45 -13.25
N ALA A 125 4.36 -11.53 -12.00
CA ALA A 125 3.69 -12.31 -10.97
C ALA A 125 2.28 -11.78 -10.64
N THR A 126 2.11 -10.45 -10.66
CA THR A 126 0.82 -9.81 -10.42
C THR A 126 -0.19 -10.17 -11.51
N VAL A 127 0.22 -10.11 -12.79
CA VAL A 127 -0.63 -10.47 -13.93
C VAL A 127 -0.99 -11.96 -13.89
N ALA A 128 -0.03 -12.84 -13.59
CA ALA A 128 -0.31 -14.28 -13.50
C ALA A 128 -1.37 -14.61 -12.43
N LEU A 129 -1.28 -13.99 -11.24
CA LEU A 129 -2.28 -14.15 -10.19
C LEU A 129 -3.63 -13.49 -10.56
N ALA A 130 -3.60 -12.32 -11.20
CA ALA A 130 -4.79 -11.61 -11.67
C ALA A 130 -5.57 -12.44 -12.70
N GLU A 131 -4.88 -13.03 -13.67
CA GLU A 131 -5.46 -13.94 -14.66
C GLU A 131 -6.03 -15.19 -13.99
N ARG A 132 -5.36 -15.74 -12.97
CA ARG A 132 -5.90 -16.88 -12.24
C ARG A 132 -7.19 -16.55 -11.46
N VAL A 133 -7.25 -15.38 -10.82
CA VAL A 133 -8.43 -14.99 -10.02
C VAL A 133 -9.59 -14.50 -10.90
N GLY A 134 -9.31 -13.69 -11.91
CA GLY A 134 -10.32 -13.10 -12.79
C GLY A 134 -10.63 -13.91 -14.04
N GLY A 135 -9.86 -14.96 -14.35
CA GLY A 135 -9.88 -15.66 -15.65
C GLY A 135 -9.16 -14.88 -16.76
N THR A 136 -9.19 -13.54 -16.72
CA THR A 136 -8.37 -12.63 -17.52
C THR A 136 -8.00 -11.41 -16.69
N GLU A 137 -6.90 -10.71 -17.03
CA GLU A 137 -6.54 -9.47 -16.35
C GLU A 137 -7.63 -8.39 -16.52
N GLN A 138 -8.27 -8.30 -17.69
CA GLN A 138 -9.31 -7.30 -17.92
C GLN A 138 -10.53 -7.53 -17.01
N HIS A 139 -10.88 -8.79 -16.75
CA HIS A 139 -11.95 -9.09 -15.80
C HIS A 139 -11.49 -8.83 -14.36
N PHE A 140 -10.25 -9.16 -14.02
CA PHE A 140 -9.67 -8.83 -12.71
C PHE A 140 -9.69 -7.31 -12.44
N VAL A 141 -9.37 -6.47 -13.43
CA VAL A 141 -9.46 -5.00 -13.31
C VAL A 141 -10.90 -4.52 -13.06
N LYS A 142 -11.92 -5.21 -13.60
CA LYS A 142 -13.32 -4.91 -13.26
C LYS A 142 -13.59 -5.22 -11.78
N MET A 143 -13.15 -6.38 -11.30
CA MET A 143 -13.25 -6.76 -9.88
C MET A 143 -12.54 -5.76 -8.98
N MET A 144 -11.34 -5.27 -9.36
CA MET A 144 -10.62 -4.23 -8.60
C MET A 144 -11.44 -2.95 -8.46
N ASN A 145 -12.09 -2.51 -9.53
CA ASN A 145 -12.91 -1.30 -9.52
C ASN A 145 -14.25 -1.49 -8.79
N GLU A 146 -14.84 -2.69 -8.85
CA GLU A 146 -16.02 -3.06 -8.06
C GLU A 146 -15.67 -3.04 -6.57
N ARG A 147 -14.58 -3.70 -6.19
CA ARG A 147 -14.11 -3.72 -4.80
C ARG A 147 -13.75 -2.33 -4.29
N ALA A 148 -13.13 -1.49 -5.12
CA ALA A 148 -12.86 -0.09 -4.76
C ALA A 148 -14.17 0.67 -4.42
N LYS A 149 -15.24 0.47 -5.19
CA LYS A 149 -16.55 1.09 -4.90
C LYS A 149 -17.14 0.59 -3.59
N GLU A 150 -17.06 -0.71 -3.32
CA GLU A 150 -17.53 -1.31 -2.07
C GLU A 150 -16.82 -0.74 -0.85
N LEU A 151 -15.51 -0.50 -0.96
CA LEU A 151 -14.71 0.13 0.10
C LEU A 151 -14.97 1.64 0.24
N GLY A 152 -15.76 2.24 -0.65
CA GLY A 152 -16.07 3.66 -0.63
C GLY A 152 -15.03 4.55 -1.31
N CYS A 153 -14.13 3.99 -2.12
CA CYS A 153 -13.15 4.74 -2.92
C CYS A 153 -13.85 5.50 -4.05
N LYS A 154 -14.04 6.82 -3.87
CA LYS A 154 -14.79 7.67 -4.81
C LYS A 154 -13.94 8.26 -5.93
N ASN A 155 -12.61 8.21 -5.78
CA ASN A 155 -11.65 8.88 -6.63
C ASN A 155 -10.56 7.91 -7.10
N THR A 156 -10.94 6.67 -7.40
CA THR A 156 -10.03 5.62 -7.87
C THR A 156 -10.56 4.99 -9.15
N ASN A 157 -9.66 4.76 -10.10
CA ASN A 157 -9.92 3.99 -11.30
C ASN A 157 -8.67 3.18 -11.67
N PHE A 158 -8.76 1.86 -11.54
CA PHE A 158 -7.72 0.93 -11.97
C PHE A 158 -7.90 0.58 -13.44
N LYS A 159 -6.77 0.38 -14.10
CA LYS A 159 -6.67 0.09 -15.54
C LYS A 159 -5.92 -1.21 -15.85
N ASN A 160 -5.02 -1.58 -14.95
CA ASN A 160 -4.27 -2.82 -14.95
C ASN A 160 -4.04 -3.26 -13.49
N SER A 161 -3.54 -4.49 -13.31
CA SER A 161 -3.36 -5.10 -11.99
C SER A 161 -2.07 -4.70 -11.28
N HIS A 162 -1.09 -4.19 -12.02
CA HIS A 162 0.31 -4.05 -11.57
C HIS A 162 0.74 -2.58 -11.34
N GLY A 163 0.05 -1.62 -11.95
CA GLY A 163 0.29 -0.19 -11.81
C GLY A 163 1.35 0.38 -12.76
N LEU A 164 1.54 -0.21 -13.94
CA LEU A 164 2.30 0.49 -15.00
C LEU A 164 1.42 1.62 -15.55
N ASP A 165 2.07 2.64 -16.09
CA ASP A 165 1.41 3.85 -16.57
C ASP A 165 0.36 3.56 -17.64
N GLU A 166 -0.85 4.03 -17.40
CA GLU A 166 -1.96 3.92 -18.33
C GLU A 166 -2.90 5.11 -18.19
N ALA A 167 -3.46 5.55 -19.32
CA ALA A 167 -4.41 6.66 -19.32
C ALA A 167 -5.62 6.35 -18.42
N ASN A 168 -5.99 7.33 -17.59
CA ASN A 168 -7.03 7.22 -16.57
C ASN A 168 -6.75 6.20 -15.45
N HIS A 169 -5.49 5.78 -15.23
CA HIS A 169 -5.11 5.02 -14.05
C HIS A 169 -4.80 5.96 -12.89
N TYR A 170 -5.69 6.08 -11.91
CA TYR A 170 -5.54 7.04 -10.81
C TYR A 170 -6.13 6.57 -9.49
N SER A 171 -5.64 7.13 -8.38
CA SER A 171 -6.23 7.04 -7.05
C SER A 171 -5.88 8.31 -6.23
N THR A 172 -6.20 8.32 -4.95
CA THR A 172 -5.92 9.41 -4.00
C THR A 172 -5.32 8.86 -2.71
N ALA A 173 -4.66 9.68 -1.89
CA ALA A 173 -4.13 9.22 -0.61
C ALA A 173 -5.24 8.67 0.31
N TYR A 174 -6.42 9.26 0.26
CA TYR A 174 -7.58 8.79 1.00
C TYR A 174 -8.07 7.42 0.55
N ASP A 175 -8.29 7.24 -0.75
CA ASP A 175 -8.77 5.95 -1.28
C ASP A 175 -7.72 4.84 -1.09
N MET A 176 -6.43 5.14 -1.27
CA MET A 176 -5.37 4.17 -1.00
C MET A 176 -5.30 3.78 0.49
N ALA A 177 -5.61 4.71 1.41
CA ALA A 177 -5.70 4.41 2.83
C ALA A 177 -6.89 3.50 3.18
N LEU A 178 -8.04 3.66 2.49
CA LEU A 178 -9.18 2.74 2.63
C LEU A 178 -8.81 1.32 2.17
N ILE A 179 -8.11 1.20 1.04
CA ILE A 179 -7.63 -0.08 0.52
C ILE A 179 -6.63 -0.70 1.50
N ALA A 180 -5.67 0.07 2.00
CA ALA A 180 -4.69 -0.40 2.98
C ALA A 180 -5.37 -0.84 4.29
N ARG A 181 -6.36 -0.08 4.77
CA ARG A 181 -7.15 -0.40 5.98
C ARG A 181 -7.92 -1.71 5.83
N GLU A 182 -8.43 -2.03 4.64
CA GLU A 182 -9.03 -3.34 4.40
C GLU A 182 -7.97 -4.42 4.32
N LEU A 183 -6.91 -4.21 3.54
CA LEU A 183 -5.83 -5.17 3.32
C LEU A 183 -5.19 -5.65 4.63
N VAL A 184 -4.98 -4.74 5.60
CA VAL A 184 -4.35 -5.09 6.89
C VAL A 184 -5.21 -6.00 7.79
N LYS A 185 -6.49 -6.22 7.45
CA LYS A 185 -7.32 -7.22 8.13
C LYS A 185 -6.96 -8.65 7.74
N HIS A 186 -6.29 -8.82 6.60
CA HIS A 186 -5.82 -10.10 6.10
C HIS A 186 -4.40 -10.34 6.62
N GLU A 187 -4.26 -10.88 7.83
CA GLU A 187 -2.98 -10.99 8.56
C GLU A 187 -1.84 -11.61 7.74
N LYS A 188 -2.19 -12.50 6.81
CA LYS A 188 -1.29 -13.17 5.88
C LYS A 188 -0.44 -12.19 5.05
N VAL A 189 -0.93 -10.97 4.78
CA VAL A 189 -0.14 -9.94 4.09
C VAL A 189 1.11 -9.55 4.88
N PHE A 190 1.07 -9.59 6.22
CA PHE A 190 2.21 -9.24 7.07
C PHE A 190 3.28 -10.34 7.06
N GLU A 191 2.87 -11.61 6.99
CA GLU A 191 3.82 -12.74 6.88
C GLU A 191 4.77 -12.57 5.69
N TYR A 192 4.28 -12.05 4.56
CA TYR A 192 5.10 -11.82 3.36
C TYR A 192 5.71 -10.42 3.31
N SER A 193 4.97 -9.37 3.68
CA SER A 193 5.45 -7.98 3.58
C SER A 193 6.52 -7.62 4.61
N SER A 194 6.63 -8.38 5.70
CA SER A 194 7.70 -8.25 6.69
C SER A 194 8.99 -9.00 6.31
N ILE A 195 8.99 -9.82 5.26
CA ILE A 195 10.21 -10.51 4.78
C ILE A 195 11.12 -9.46 4.14
N TYR A 196 12.36 -9.34 4.63
CA TYR A 196 13.35 -8.46 4.02
C TYR A 196 13.92 -9.04 2.72
N GLU A 197 14.32 -10.30 2.74
CA GLU A 197 14.85 -10.98 1.56
C GLU A 197 14.49 -12.47 1.57
N THR A 198 14.41 -13.05 0.38
CA THR A 198 14.19 -14.49 0.19
C THR A 198 14.63 -14.91 -1.21
N TYR A 199 14.42 -16.17 -1.56
CA TYR A 199 14.70 -16.69 -2.89
C TYR A 199 13.48 -17.37 -3.48
N LEU A 200 13.22 -17.10 -4.76
CA LEU A 200 12.38 -17.93 -5.60
C LEU A 200 13.22 -18.98 -6.31
N ARG A 201 12.60 -20.10 -6.68
CA ARG A 201 13.23 -21.16 -7.47
C ARG A 201 14.55 -21.65 -6.84
N ALA A 202 14.61 -21.68 -5.51
CA ALA A 202 15.86 -21.79 -4.73
C ALA A 202 16.70 -23.03 -5.08
N ASN A 203 16.05 -24.13 -5.47
CA ASN A 203 16.67 -25.42 -5.80
C ASN A 203 16.88 -25.62 -7.31
N THR A 204 16.87 -24.55 -8.10
CA THR A 204 17.02 -24.61 -9.56
C THR A 204 18.18 -23.74 -10.05
N LYS A 205 18.57 -23.93 -11.31
CA LYS A 205 19.56 -23.05 -11.98
C LYS A 205 19.05 -21.62 -12.18
N ARG A 206 17.73 -21.39 -12.08
CA ARG A 206 17.08 -20.08 -12.21
C ARG A 206 16.77 -19.45 -10.83
N LYS A 207 17.54 -19.80 -9.79
CA LYS A 207 17.41 -19.19 -8.45
C LYS A 207 17.38 -17.67 -8.57
N PHE A 208 16.37 -17.06 -7.99
CA PHE A 208 16.12 -15.62 -8.10
C PHE A 208 16.05 -15.01 -6.70
N TRP A 209 16.88 -14.00 -6.45
CA TRP A 209 16.91 -13.30 -5.16
C TRP A 209 15.84 -12.20 -5.14
N LEU A 210 15.00 -12.22 -4.11
CA LEU A 210 14.01 -11.19 -3.84
C LEU A 210 14.47 -10.34 -2.66
N VAL A 211 14.41 -9.03 -2.83
CA VAL A 211 14.69 -8.04 -1.76
C VAL A 211 13.53 -7.07 -1.68
N ASN A 212 13.06 -6.87 -0.45
CA ASN A 212 11.94 -5.99 -0.17
C ASN A 212 12.31 -4.54 -0.46
N THR A 213 11.48 -3.89 -1.26
CA THR A 213 11.69 -2.49 -1.66
C THR A 213 11.34 -1.48 -0.54
N ASN A 214 10.67 -1.94 0.52
CA ASN A 214 10.28 -1.12 1.66
C ASN A 214 11.46 -0.87 2.62
N LYS A 215 11.99 0.35 2.60
CA LYS A 215 13.10 0.79 3.47
C LYS A 215 12.78 0.69 4.96
N VAL A 216 11.50 0.75 5.37
CA VAL A 216 11.11 0.60 6.77
C VAL A 216 11.40 -0.83 7.24
N VAL A 217 11.02 -1.85 6.45
CA VAL A 217 11.33 -3.26 6.75
C VAL A 217 12.84 -3.46 6.84
N CYS A 218 13.60 -2.90 5.89
CA CYS A 218 15.06 -2.96 5.91
C CYS A 218 15.66 -2.33 7.19
N SER A 219 15.10 -1.20 7.65
CA SER A 219 15.59 -0.51 8.86
C SER A 219 15.38 -1.32 10.14
N TYR A 220 14.29 -2.09 10.23
CA TYR A 220 14.04 -3.00 11.35
C TYR A 220 14.91 -4.25 11.27
N TYR A 221 15.13 -4.78 10.06
CA TYR A 221 16.02 -5.92 9.83
C TYR A 221 17.49 -5.60 10.20
N ASN A 222 17.95 -4.40 9.84
CA ASN A 222 19.34 -3.96 10.01
C ASN A 222 19.72 -3.42 11.39
N LYS A 223 18.82 -3.43 12.39
CA LYS A 223 19.29 -3.35 13.79
C LYS A 223 20.24 -4.51 14.15
N ASN A 224 20.30 -5.54 13.33
CA ASN A 224 21.19 -6.69 13.51
C ASN A 224 22.36 -6.81 12.51
N LEU A 225 22.39 -6.13 11.35
CA LEU A 225 23.49 -6.19 10.35
C LEU A 225 23.51 -4.93 9.43
N SER A 226 24.66 -4.59 8.82
CA SER A 226 24.95 -3.25 8.25
C SER A 226 24.78 -3.09 6.71
N SER A 227 23.87 -3.79 6.04
CA SER A 227 23.90 -3.95 4.56
C SER A 227 22.82 -3.23 3.74
N CYS A 228 21.94 -2.39 4.31
CA CYS A 228 20.85 -1.72 3.54
C CYS A 228 21.30 -0.76 2.41
N LEU A 229 22.58 -0.38 2.38
CA LEU A 229 23.09 0.70 1.52
C LEU A 229 23.75 0.22 0.23
N MET A 230 23.65 -1.07 -0.11
CA MET A 230 24.04 -1.51 -1.45
C MET A 230 22.96 -1.06 -2.44
N GLU A 231 23.21 0.08 -3.08
CA GLU A 231 22.50 0.51 -4.28
C GLU A 231 22.52 -0.65 -5.29
N ARG A 232 21.35 -0.92 -5.89
CA ARG A 232 21.24 -1.90 -6.96
C ARG A 232 22.20 -1.48 -8.08
N VAL A 233 23.21 -2.29 -8.35
CA VAL A 233 23.98 -2.22 -9.60
C VAL A 233 23.16 -2.89 -10.69
#